data_AF-A0A2D7XFL0-F1
#
_entry.id   AF-A0A2D7XFL0-F1
#
_cell.length_a   1.000
_cell.length_b   1.000
_cell.length_c   1.000
_cell.angle_alpha   90.00
_cell.angle_beta   90.00
_cell.angle_gamma   90.00
#
_symmetry.space_group_name_H-M   'P 1'
#
loop_
_entity.id
_entity.type
_entity.pdbx_description
1 polymer ?
#
loop_
_entity_poly.entity_id
_entity_poly.type
_entity_poly.pdbx_seq_one_letter_code
_entity_poly.pdbx_strand_id
1 'polypeptide(L)'
;MGYQKLQVSRITAMDRLQSDNDDCVNLNDVLFTFRASAGTSGGDAKVVGPPNTFVDTNGKNLVQVGDLLRNDSSPNSNCSRIVSIQGDDTVFVQTGLTFNAGQDITVFKGSDEPAVLYIGTSSNQNLKVRTSGGDDITFHNVVQGTFLPVQVKRVYRTGTTASDILALF
;
A
#
# COMPACT_ATOMS: atom_id res chain seq x y z
N MET A 1 -6.68 -10.92 -34.73
CA MET A 1 -6.81 -10.44 -33.34
C MET A 1 -5.80 -9.33 -33.15
N GLY A 2 -6.25 -8.08 -32.99
CA GLY A 2 -5.31 -6.98 -32.74
C GLY A 2 -4.75 -7.12 -31.32
N TYR A 3 -3.43 -7.17 -31.17
CA TYR A 3 -2.81 -7.09 -29.87
C TYR A 3 -2.82 -5.62 -29.43
N GLN A 4 -3.55 -5.31 -28.37
CA GLN A 4 -3.44 -3.99 -27.74
C GLN A 4 -2.09 -3.91 -27.04
N LYS A 5 -1.24 -2.97 -27.47
CA LYS A 5 0.01 -2.68 -26.78
C LYS A 5 -0.32 -2.01 -25.45
N LEU A 6 -0.07 -2.69 -24.34
CA LEU A 6 -0.05 -2.07 -23.01
C LEU A 6 1.24 -1.23 -22.92
N GLN A 7 1.10 0.10 -22.98
CA GLN A 7 2.20 1.04 -22.81
C GLN A 7 2.41 1.30 -21.31
N VAL A 8 2.97 0.32 -20.61
CA VAL A 8 3.25 0.43 -19.17
C VAL A 8 4.50 1.27 -18.96
N SER A 9 4.41 2.30 -18.13
CA SER A 9 5.54 3.13 -17.74
C SER A 9 6.16 2.71 -16.42
N ARG A 10 5.36 2.16 -15.49
CA ARG A 10 5.82 1.75 -14.14
C ARG A 10 5.14 0.47 -13.69
N ILE A 11 5.85 -0.29 -12.84
CA ILE A 11 5.38 -1.57 -12.31
C ILE A 11 5.66 -1.63 -10.81
N THR A 12 4.71 -2.18 -10.05
CA THR A 12 4.84 -2.43 -8.61
C THR A 12 4.49 -3.90 -8.32
N ALA A 13 5.34 -4.60 -7.57
CA ALA A 13 5.04 -5.97 -7.11
C ALA A 13 4.08 -5.92 -5.92
N MET A 14 3.00 -6.70 -5.98
CA MET A 14 1.91 -6.66 -5.00
C MET A 14 2.02 -7.74 -3.91
N ASP A 15 2.99 -8.65 -3.97
CA ASP A 15 3.20 -9.75 -3.02
C ASP A 15 3.27 -9.26 -1.57
N ARG A 16 3.95 -8.13 -1.34
CA ARG A 16 4.04 -7.51 -0.02
C ARG A 16 2.98 -6.43 0.20
N LEU A 17 2.25 -6.01 -0.83
CA LEU A 17 1.41 -4.79 -0.81
C LEU A 17 -0.08 -5.07 -0.77
N GLN A 18 -0.46 -6.31 -0.46
CA GLN A 18 -1.85 -6.66 -0.22
C GLN A 18 -2.33 -6.02 1.09
N SER A 19 -3.47 -5.33 1.03
CA SER A 19 -4.01 -4.60 2.19
C SER A 19 -5.52 -4.80 2.27
N ASP A 20 -6.03 -5.06 3.46
CA ASP A 20 -7.47 -5.10 3.72
C ASP A 20 -8.04 -3.72 4.08
N ASN A 21 -7.18 -2.75 4.41
CA ASN A 21 -7.59 -1.54 5.13
C ASN A 21 -7.50 -0.26 4.29
N ASP A 22 -6.46 -0.12 3.47
CA ASP A 22 -6.23 1.06 2.64
C ASP A 22 -5.86 0.72 1.20
N ASP A 23 -6.00 1.69 0.30
CA ASP A 23 -5.64 1.56 -1.11
C ASP A 23 -4.12 1.72 -1.25
N CYS A 24 -3.44 0.65 -1.67
CA CYS A 24 -1.98 0.52 -1.57
C CYS A 24 -1.31 0.08 -2.88
N VAL A 25 -2.04 0.14 -4.00
CA VAL A 25 -1.53 -0.35 -5.28
C VAL A 25 -0.44 0.56 -5.85
N ASN A 26 -0.55 1.88 -5.67
CA ASN A 26 0.42 2.85 -6.19
C ASN A 26 1.38 3.36 -5.10
N LEU A 27 2.58 2.78 -5.05
CA LEU A 27 3.66 3.17 -4.14
C LEU A 27 4.89 3.70 -4.89
N ASN A 28 4.68 4.37 -6.03
CA ASN A 28 5.78 4.69 -6.95
C ASN A 28 6.64 5.89 -6.52
N ASP A 29 6.25 6.66 -5.50
CA ASP A 29 6.94 7.87 -5.06
C ASP A 29 7.30 7.76 -3.57
N VAL A 30 8.50 7.23 -3.29
CA VAL A 30 9.05 7.10 -1.94
C VAL A 30 9.53 8.47 -1.47
N LEU A 31 9.03 8.93 -0.32
CA LEU A 31 9.53 10.13 0.33
C LEU A 31 10.78 9.82 1.15
N PHE A 32 10.66 8.89 2.11
CA PHE A 32 11.77 8.44 2.96
C PHE A 32 11.40 7.17 3.74
N THR A 33 12.39 6.53 4.35
CA THR A 33 12.21 5.40 5.27
C THR A 33 12.76 5.76 6.64
N PHE A 34 12.07 5.35 7.70
CA PHE A 34 12.52 5.53 9.08
C PHE A 34 12.25 4.27 9.90
N ARG A 35 12.90 4.18 11.06
CA ARG A 35 12.69 3.08 12.01
C ARG A 35 11.80 3.54 13.14
N ALA A 36 10.68 2.88 13.37
CA ALA A 36 9.68 3.30 14.35
C ALA A 36 10.25 3.33 15.79
N SER A 37 10.02 4.43 16.50
CA SER A 37 10.45 4.63 17.90
C SER A 37 9.47 4.03 18.90
N ALA A 38 8.18 4.03 18.58
CA ALA A 38 7.15 3.36 19.34
C ALA A 38 6.11 2.75 18.39
N GLY A 39 5.49 1.67 18.84
CA GLY A 39 4.44 1.01 18.08
C GLY A 39 3.05 1.57 18.38
N THR A 40 2.11 1.36 17.46
CA THR A 40 0.67 1.37 17.77
C THR A 40 0.40 0.23 18.77
N SER A 41 0.20 0.53 20.05
CA SER A 41 -0.55 -0.38 20.92
C SER A 41 -2.04 -0.08 20.75
N GLY A 42 -2.85 -1.14 20.67
CA GLY A 42 -4.22 -1.11 20.15
C GLY A 42 -5.10 0.06 20.60
N GLY A 43 -5.85 0.62 19.65
CA GLY A 43 -6.83 1.69 19.85
C GLY A 43 -6.41 3.01 19.19
N ASP A 44 -5.14 3.40 19.33
CA ASP A 44 -4.64 4.64 18.73
C ASP A 44 -4.06 4.35 17.35
N ALA A 45 -4.70 4.85 16.30
CA ALA A 45 -4.17 4.82 14.95
C ALA A 45 -3.03 5.86 14.83
N LYS A 46 -1.86 5.61 15.43
CA LYS A 46 -0.72 6.53 15.46
C LYS A 46 0.62 5.85 15.13
N VAL A 47 1.45 6.51 14.34
CA VAL A 47 2.81 6.06 14.05
C VAL A 47 3.80 7.03 14.67
N VAL A 48 4.77 6.49 15.41
CA VAL A 48 5.76 7.29 16.13
C VAL A 48 7.15 6.98 15.58
N GLY A 49 7.76 7.98 14.95
CA GLY A 49 9.13 7.95 14.49
C GLY A 49 10.11 8.55 15.51
N PRO A 50 11.40 8.61 15.19
CA PRO A 50 12.36 9.44 15.91
C PRO A 50 12.00 10.93 15.82
N PRO A 51 12.59 11.80 16.66
CA PRO A 51 12.45 13.25 16.49
C PRO A 51 12.82 13.68 15.08
N ASN A 52 12.15 14.72 14.59
CA ASN A 52 12.30 15.29 13.26
C ASN A 52 11.96 14.36 12.07
N THR A 53 11.13 13.32 12.27
CA THR A 53 10.76 12.38 11.20
C THR A 53 9.71 12.95 10.26
N PHE A 54 8.70 13.61 10.79
CA PHE A 54 7.55 14.10 10.02
C PHE A 54 7.58 15.62 9.80
N VAL A 55 8.29 16.34 10.67
CA VAL A 55 8.56 17.77 10.55
C VAL A 55 10.04 17.95 10.84
N ASP A 56 10.78 18.68 10.02
CA ASP A 56 12.22 18.88 10.24
C ASP A 56 12.51 19.87 11.38
N THR A 57 13.79 20.01 11.73
CA THR A 57 14.25 20.92 12.80
C THR A 57 13.95 22.41 12.51
N ASN A 58 13.66 22.76 11.25
CA ASN A 58 13.26 24.11 10.86
C ASN A 58 11.73 24.30 10.87
N GLY A 59 10.96 23.29 11.29
CA GLY A 59 9.50 23.32 11.30
C GLY A 59 8.87 23.04 9.93
N LYS A 60 9.62 22.55 8.95
CA LYS A 60 9.09 22.21 7.62
C LYS A 60 8.52 20.79 7.65
N ASN A 61 7.26 20.66 7.23
CA ASN A 61 6.63 19.35 7.07
C ASN A 61 7.36 18.52 6.00
N LEU A 62 7.76 17.30 6.37
CA LEU A 62 8.35 16.29 5.48
C LEU A 62 7.30 15.33 4.91
N VAL A 63 6.11 15.32 5.51
CA VAL A 63 4.94 14.54 5.09
C VAL A 63 3.70 15.42 5.02
N GLN A 64 2.67 14.95 4.34
CA GLN A 64 1.38 15.61 4.22
C GLN A 64 0.24 14.65 4.60
N VAL A 65 -0.91 15.21 4.95
CA VAL A 65 -2.14 14.42 5.12
C VAL A 65 -2.47 13.75 3.78
N GLY A 66 -2.76 12.45 3.81
CA GLY A 66 -3.00 11.61 2.63
C GLY A 66 -1.81 10.79 2.16
N ASP A 67 -0.58 11.11 2.62
CA ASP A 67 0.60 10.27 2.39
C ASP A 67 0.42 8.88 2.99
N LEU A 68 1.06 7.88 2.40
CA LEU A 68 0.89 6.49 2.78
C LEU A 68 2.12 5.99 3.54
N LEU A 69 1.88 5.29 4.64
CA LEU A 69 2.90 4.58 5.41
C LEU A 69 2.79 3.09 5.16
N ARG A 70 3.91 2.42 4.89
CA ARG A 70 4.00 0.96 4.73
C ARG A 70 4.98 0.36 5.72
N ASN A 71 4.60 -0.77 6.33
CA ASN A 71 5.51 -1.55 7.18
C ASN A 71 6.40 -2.50 6.35
N ASP A 72 7.70 -2.25 6.27
CA ASP A 72 8.64 -3.07 5.49
C ASP A 72 9.25 -4.23 6.28
N SER A 73 9.00 -4.32 7.59
CA SER A 73 9.56 -5.37 8.45
C SER A 73 8.64 -6.58 8.63
N SER A 74 7.49 -6.63 7.94
CA SER A 74 6.65 -7.82 7.88
C SER A 74 6.46 -8.29 6.45
N PRO A 75 6.30 -9.61 6.22
CA PRO A 75 5.99 -10.15 4.90
C PRO A 75 4.61 -9.70 4.39
N ASN A 76 3.72 -9.31 5.30
CA ASN A 76 2.35 -8.90 5.02
C ASN A 76 2.22 -7.37 5.14
N SER A 77 2.94 -6.58 4.32
CA SER A 77 3.07 -5.14 4.53
C SER A 77 1.72 -4.41 4.49
N ASN A 78 1.23 -4.17 5.69
CA ASN A 78 0.11 -3.32 6.01
C ASN A 78 0.49 -1.87 5.66
N CYS A 79 -0.35 -1.18 4.89
CA CYS A 79 -0.19 0.26 4.65
C CYS A 79 -1.41 1.03 5.12
N SER A 80 -1.20 2.26 5.61
CA SER A 80 -2.28 3.19 5.95
C SER A 80 -1.95 4.64 5.60
N ARG A 81 -2.98 5.44 5.34
CA ARG A 81 -2.83 6.87 5.05
C ARG A 81 -2.73 7.72 6.31
N ILE A 82 -1.92 8.78 6.26
CA ILE A 82 -1.81 9.80 7.29
C ILE A 82 -3.09 10.66 7.30
N VAL A 83 -3.71 10.80 8.46
CA VAL A 83 -4.93 11.61 8.67
C VAL A 83 -4.59 12.94 9.33
N SER A 84 -3.61 12.98 10.22
CA SER A 84 -3.13 14.22 10.83
C SER A 84 -1.70 14.08 11.33
N ILE A 85 -0.99 15.19 11.40
CA ILE A 85 0.40 15.26 11.87
C ILE A 85 0.39 15.87 13.28
N GLN A 86 1.03 15.19 14.23
CA GLN A 86 1.16 15.64 15.61
C GLN A 86 2.64 15.85 15.93
N GLY A 87 3.11 17.08 15.73
CA GLY A 87 4.50 17.42 15.99
C GLY A 87 5.47 16.78 14.99
N ASP A 88 6.72 16.65 15.40
CA ASP A 88 7.83 16.21 14.57
C ASP A 88 8.01 14.69 14.55
N ASP A 89 7.50 13.99 15.56
CA ASP A 89 7.73 12.56 15.79
C ASP A 89 6.49 11.68 15.63
N THR A 90 5.28 12.26 15.56
CA THR A 90 4.03 11.50 15.59
C THR A 90 3.08 11.89 14.47
N VAL A 91 2.44 10.89 13.86
CA VAL A 91 1.32 11.07 12.93
C VAL A 91 0.18 10.13 13.28
N PHE A 92 -1.05 10.54 13.03
CA PHE A 92 -2.22 9.68 13.09
C PHE A 92 -2.52 9.12 11.70
N VAL A 93 -2.95 7.86 11.65
CA VAL A 93 -3.28 7.13 10.42
C VAL A 93 -4.74 6.71 10.39
N GLN A 94 -5.24 6.38 9.21
CA GLN A 94 -6.65 6.09 8.96
C GLN A 94 -7.11 4.80 9.62
N THR A 95 -6.28 3.75 9.54
CA THR A 95 -6.55 2.48 10.19
C THR A 95 -5.38 2.11 11.09
N GLY A 96 -5.68 1.75 12.35
CA GLY A 96 -4.68 1.22 13.27
C GLY A 96 -4.11 -0.09 12.73
N LEU A 97 -2.95 -0.02 12.12
CA LEU A 97 -2.16 -1.19 11.73
C LEU A 97 -1.07 -1.37 12.76
N THR A 98 -0.76 -2.61 13.13
CA THR A 98 0.33 -2.90 14.07
C THR A 98 1.67 -2.51 13.44
N PHE A 99 2.13 -1.30 13.73
CA PHE A 99 3.52 -0.91 13.62
C PHE A 99 4.13 -1.11 15.00
N ASN A 100 5.20 -1.87 15.12
CA ASN A 100 5.92 -2.09 16.37
C ASN A 100 7.19 -1.25 16.40
N ALA A 101 7.66 -0.93 17.60
CA ALA A 101 8.97 -0.30 17.76
C ALA A 101 10.07 -1.16 17.09
N GLY A 102 11.01 -0.50 16.42
CA GLY A 102 12.11 -1.15 15.72
C GLY A 102 11.78 -1.71 14.33
N GLN A 103 10.56 -1.51 13.83
CA GLN A 103 10.22 -1.83 12.45
C GLN A 103 10.58 -0.68 11.51
N ASP A 104 11.04 -1.03 10.31
CA ASP A 104 11.29 -0.07 9.24
C ASP A 104 9.96 0.24 8.52
N ILE A 105 9.68 1.54 8.40
CA ILE A 105 8.48 2.08 7.78
C ILE A 105 8.91 2.99 6.65
N THR A 106 8.38 2.75 5.45
CA THR A 106 8.56 3.65 4.31
C THR A 106 7.33 4.52 4.12
N VAL A 107 7.59 5.82 3.92
CA VAL A 107 6.60 6.83 3.60
C VAL A 107 6.58 7.03 2.09
N PHE A 108 5.39 7.02 1.53
CA PHE A 108 5.13 7.28 0.12
C PHE A 108 4.24 8.49 -0.01
N LYS A 109 4.43 9.24 -1.10
CA LYS A 109 3.49 10.28 -1.48
C LYS A 109 2.13 9.66 -1.76
N GLY A 110 1.07 10.29 -1.26
CA GLY A 110 -0.29 9.83 -1.51
C GLY A 110 -0.60 9.77 -3.02
N SER A 111 -1.10 8.61 -3.48
CA SER A 111 -1.61 8.43 -4.85
C SER A 111 -2.89 7.60 -4.87
N ASP A 112 -3.77 7.92 -5.82
CA ASP A 112 -5.04 7.22 -6.10
C ASP A 112 -5.10 6.67 -7.54
N GLU A 113 -3.97 6.66 -8.24
CA GLU A 113 -3.88 6.10 -9.59
C GLU A 113 -4.21 4.60 -9.55
N PRO A 114 -5.22 4.14 -10.30
CA PRO A 114 -5.49 2.71 -10.40
C PRO A 114 -4.48 2.04 -11.33
N ALA A 115 -4.30 0.74 -11.16
CA ALA A 115 -3.44 -0.08 -12.00
C ALA A 115 -4.23 -1.21 -12.68
N VAL A 116 -3.70 -1.67 -13.81
CA VAL A 116 -4.04 -2.98 -14.36
C VAL A 116 -3.18 -4.03 -13.64
N LEU A 117 -3.72 -5.23 -13.44
CA LEU A 117 -2.98 -6.30 -12.76
C LEU A 117 -2.51 -7.37 -13.74
N TYR A 118 -1.28 -7.83 -13.58
CA TYR A 118 -0.79 -9.09 -14.13
C TYR A 118 -0.79 -10.15 -13.03
N ILE A 119 -1.29 -11.34 -13.36
CA ILE A 119 -1.39 -12.47 -12.43
C ILE A 119 -0.21 -13.41 -12.71
N GLY A 120 0.76 -13.47 -11.79
CA GLY A 120 1.92 -14.35 -11.95
C GLY A 120 1.61 -15.82 -11.70
N THR A 121 1.16 -16.16 -10.50
CA THR A 121 0.83 -17.55 -10.10
C THR A 121 -0.56 -17.63 -9.45
N SER A 122 -1.28 -18.71 -9.70
CA SER A 122 -2.68 -18.87 -9.25
C SER A 122 -2.92 -20.24 -8.60
N SER A 123 -2.09 -20.61 -7.62
CA SER A 123 -2.17 -21.93 -6.96
C SER A 123 -3.53 -22.18 -6.28
N ASN A 124 -4.26 -21.11 -5.93
CA ASN A 124 -5.70 -21.08 -5.69
C ASN A 124 -6.25 -19.81 -6.37
N GLN A 125 -7.31 -19.92 -7.15
CA GLN A 125 -7.60 -18.99 -8.25
C GLN A 125 -8.43 -17.75 -7.85
N ASN A 126 -8.40 -17.33 -6.58
CA ASN A 126 -9.16 -16.17 -6.12
C ASN A 126 -8.28 -14.91 -6.08
N LEU A 127 -8.80 -13.83 -6.64
CA LEU A 127 -8.21 -12.50 -6.57
C LEU A 127 -9.28 -11.53 -6.09
N LYS A 128 -9.16 -11.05 -4.85
CA LYS A 128 -10.07 -10.06 -4.29
C LYS A 128 -9.45 -8.68 -4.43
N VAL A 129 -10.19 -7.76 -5.04
CA VAL A 129 -9.72 -6.41 -5.35
C VAL A 129 -10.77 -5.37 -5.03
N ARG A 130 -10.31 -4.12 -4.86
CA ARG A 130 -11.14 -2.92 -4.91
C ARG A 130 -10.95 -2.26 -6.27
N THR A 131 -12.03 -2.16 -7.04
CA THR A 131 -12.00 -1.50 -8.35
C THR A 131 -11.83 0.01 -8.20
N SER A 132 -11.44 0.70 -9.27
CA SER A 132 -11.34 2.16 -9.29
C SER A 132 -12.67 2.86 -8.98
N GLY A 133 -13.79 2.21 -9.29
CA GLY A 133 -15.16 2.64 -8.98
C GLY A 133 -15.58 2.43 -7.52
N GLY A 134 -14.76 1.74 -6.72
CA GLY A 134 -15.02 1.52 -5.29
C GLY A 134 -15.78 0.24 -4.96
N ASP A 135 -15.91 -0.69 -5.91
CA ASP A 135 -16.53 -1.99 -5.68
C ASP A 135 -15.50 -2.99 -5.17
N ASP A 136 -15.87 -3.73 -4.12
CA ASP A 136 -15.08 -4.85 -3.62
C ASP A 136 -15.59 -6.14 -4.25
N ILE A 137 -14.76 -6.79 -5.08
CA ILE A 137 -15.15 -7.98 -5.82
C ILE A 137 -14.07 -9.05 -5.75
N THR A 138 -14.50 -10.31 -5.76
CA THR A 138 -13.62 -11.48 -5.86
C THR A 138 -13.74 -12.08 -7.25
N PHE A 139 -12.64 -12.05 -8.00
CA PHE A 139 -12.52 -12.81 -9.24
C PHE A 139 -12.16 -14.24 -8.89
N HIS A 140 -13.03 -15.18 -9.28
CA HIS A 140 -12.79 -16.61 -9.16
C HIS A 140 -12.20 -17.14 -10.46
N ASN A 141 -11.37 -18.18 -10.35
CA ASN A 141 -10.75 -18.87 -11.49
C ASN A 141 -9.89 -17.93 -12.35
N VAL A 142 -9.15 -17.00 -11.72
CA VAL A 142 -8.20 -16.16 -12.44
C VAL A 142 -7.06 -16.99 -13.02
N VAL A 143 -6.73 -16.75 -14.28
CA VAL A 143 -5.74 -17.53 -15.03
C VAL A 143 -4.36 -16.92 -14.85
N GLN A 144 -3.37 -17.73 -14.47
CA GLN A 144 -1.97 -17.30 -14.43
C GLN A 144 -1.45 -16.84 -15.80
N GLY A 145 -0.51 -15.89 -15.80
CA GLY A 145 0.05 -15.32 -17.01
C GLY A 145 -0.88 -14.37 -17.78
N THR A 146 -2.00 -13.96 -17.17
CA THR A 146 -2.97 -13.05 -17.80
C THR A 146 -2.98 -11.67 -17.18
N PHE A 147 -3.45 -10.70 -17.96
CA PHE A 147 -3.77 -9.37 -17.48
C PHE A 147 -5.25 -9.31 -17.11
N LEU A 148 -5.56 -8.79 -15.93
CA LEU A 148 -6.92 -8.51 -15.51
C LEU A 148 -7.35 -7.16 -16.14
N PRO A 149 -8.33 -7.11 -17.05
CA PRO A 149 -8.74 -5.89 -17.75
C PRO A 149 -9.64 -5.00 -16.86
N VAL A 150 -9.22 -4.75 -15.62
CA VAL A 150 -9.93 -3.98 -14.61
C VAL A 150 -8.94 -3.03 -13.95
N GLN A 151 -9.38 -1.79 -13.74
CA GLN A 151 -8.63 -0.78 -13.01
C GLN A 151 -8.80 -1.02 -11.50
N VAL A 152 -7.69 -1.30 -10.81
CA VAL A 152 -7.67 -1.71 -9.41
C VAL A 152 -6.89 -0.71 -8.55
N LYS A 153 -7.47 -0.35 -7.40
CA LYS A 153 -6.84 0.51 -6.38
C LYS A 153 -6.30 -0.25 -5.17
N ARG A 154 -6.82 -1.46 -4.93
CA ARG A 154 -6.43 -2.33 -3.82
C ARG A 154 -6.46 -3.79 -4.23
N VAL A 155 -5.43 -4.53 -3.85
CA VAL A 155 -5.48 -6.00 -3.79
C VAL A 155 -5.64 -6.37 -2.32
N TYR A 156 -6.70 -7.11 -2.00
CA TYR A 156 -6.96 -7.53 -0.62
C TYR A 156 -5.99 -8.62 -0.21
N ARG A 157 -5.59 -8.63 1.06
CA ARG A 157 -4.80 -9.72 1.63
C ARG A 157 -5.71 -10.91 1.95
N THR A 158 -6.87 -10.63 2.53
CA THR A 158 -7.89 -11.65 2.78
C THR A 158 -8.65 -11.97 1.50
N GLY A 159 -8.88 -13.26 1.23
CA GLY A 159 -9.64 -13.70 0.06
C GLY A 159 -8.88 -13.65 -1.27
N THR A 160 -7.62 -13.21 -1.29
CA THR A 160 -6.72 -13.36 -2.43
C THR A 160 -5.78 -14.53 -2.19
N THR A 161 -5.74 -15.45 -3.15
CA THR A 161 -4.86 -16.61 -3.13
C THR A 161 -3.95 -16.67 -4.36
N ALA A 162 -4.17 -15.79 -5.34
CA ALA A 162 -3.20 -15.52 -6.39
C ALA A 162 -1.95 -14.83 -5.81
N SER A 163 -0.79 -15.18 -6.35
CA SER A 163 0.53 -14.69 -5.94
C SER A 163 1.30 -14.15 -7.16
N ASP A 164 2.46 -13.54 -6.91
CA ASP A 164 3.30 -12.89 -7.94
C ASP A 164 2.51 -11.87 -8.80
N ILE A 165 1.59 -11.16 -8.15
CA ILE A 165 0.76 -10.15 -8.79
C ILE A 165 1.61 -8.90 -9.05
N LEU A 166 1.53 -8.35 -10.26
CA LEU A 166 2.16 -7.08 -10.60
C LEU A 166 1.08 -6.04 -10.92
N ALA A 167 1.20 -4.85 -10.34
CA ALA A 167 0.42 -3.68 -10.69
C ALA A 167 1.15 -2.86 -11.75
N LEU A 168 0.47 -2.51 -12.83
CA LEU A 168 1.02 -1.82 -14.00
C LEU A 168 0.29 -0.49 -14.22
N PHE A 169 1.08 0.59 -14.36
CA PHE A 169 0.66 1.97 -14.55
C PHE A 169 1.08 2.50 -15.92
#